data_AF-L1JKV1-F1
#
_entry.id   AF-L1JKV1-F1
#
_cell.length_a   1.000
_cell.length_b   1.000
_cell.length_c   1.000
_cell.angle_alpha   90.00
_cell.angle_beta   90.00
_cell.angle_gamma   90.00
#
_symmetry.space_group_name_H-M   'P 1'
#
loop_
_entity.id
_entity.type
_entity.pdbx_description
1 polymer ?
#
loop_
_entity_poly.entity_id
_entity_poly.type
_entity_poly.pdbx_seq_one_letter_code
_entity_poly.pdbx_strand_id
1 'polypeptide(L)'
;MSAGNSLNDLPLPELYAHLSRSGLITRLLELARDEDLGFDGKPGDLTCQVTLEESHAMETKVMSRAELVTAGLAVLPEAAKIFAPNVTVEPKVQDGQKVPKGTALAVLRGPSHQMLRLERVALNMIGRLSGIATKTNQFHQEMIKMAGQDCRAKLLDTRKTTPGLRVLEKYAVRCGGGYCHRMGLHEAVLIKDNHIAGLQP
;
A
#
# COMPACT_ATOMS: atom_id res chain seq x y z
N MET A 1 0.84 -18.14 26.95
CA MET A 1 0.87 -17.00 26.01
C MET A 1 1.53 -17.50 24.74
N SER A 2 0.74 -17.94 23.75
CA SER A 2 1.32 -18.43 22.50
C SER A 2 2.14 -17.30 21.88
N ALA A 3 3.38 -17.58 21.50
CA ALA A 3 4.17 -16.70 20.65
C ALA A 3 3.39 -16.53 19.33
N GLY A 4 2.48 -15.56 19.30
CA GLY A 4 1.72 -15.22 18.10
C GLY A 4 2.74 -14.73 17.08
N ASN A 5 2.76 -15.34 15.90
CA ASN A 5 3.65 -14.98 14.81
C ASN A 5 3.74 -13.45 14.71
N SER A 6 4.95 -12.91 14.88
CA SER A 6 5.19 -11.48 14.75
C SER A 6 4.72 -11.07 13.36
N LEU A 7 4.15 -9.87 13.20
CA LEU A 7 3.84 -9.36 11.86
C LEU A 7 5.06 -9.49 10.94
N ASN A 8 6.25 -9.32 11.51
CA ASN A 8 7.56 -9.42 10.86
C ASN A 8 7.93 -10.80 10.31
N ASP A 9 7.29 -11.87 10.79
CA ASP A 9 7.58 -13.24 10.37
C ASP A 9 6.66 -13.69 9.22
N LEU A 10 5.59 -12.95 8.95
CA LEU A 10 4.64 -13.26 7.88
C LEU A 10 5.24 -12.93 6.50
N PRO A 11 5.11 -13.83 5.50
CA PRO A 11 5.29 -13.51 4.09
C PRO A 11 4.43 -12.34 3.65
N LEU A 12 4.86 -11.56 2.65
CA LEU A 12 4.15 -10.35 2.23
C LEU A 12 2.66 -10.56 1.86
N PRO A 13 2.26 -11.63 1.13
CA PRO A 13 0.85 -11.89 0.86
C PRO A 13 0.02 -12.15 2.13
N GLU A 14 0.57 -12.91 3.07
CA GLU A 14 -0.09 -13.22 4.35
C GLU A 14 -0.14 -12.02 5.28
N LEU A 15 0.92 -11.21 5.30
CA LEU A 15 0.94 -9.94 6.01
C LEU A 15 -0.16 -9.01 5.50
N TYR A 16 -0.27 -8.86 4.18
CA TYR A 16 -1.31 -8.02 3.59
C TYR A 16 -2.70 -8.54 3.99
N ALA A 17 -2.95 -9.83 3.83
CA ALA A 17 -4.20 -10.46 4.24
C ALA A 17 -4.48 -10.25 5.74
N HIS A 18 -3.47 -10.39 6.61
CA HIS A 18 -3.59 -10.13 8.04
C HIS A 18 -4.07 -8.70 8.30
N LEU A 19 -3.43 -7.73 7.67
CA LEU A 19 -3.67 -6.30 7.84
C LEU A 19 -5.05 -5.86 7.30
N SER A 20 -5.49 -6.43 6.18
CA SER A 20 -6.79 -6.13 5.57
C SER A 20 -7.98 -6.57 6.43
N ARG A 21 -7.83 -7.55 7.33
CA ARG A 21 -8.91 -8.00 8.23
C ARG A 21 -9.48 -6.91 9.14
N SER A 22 -8.73 -5.83 9.36
CA SER A 22 -9.20 -4.69 10.15
C SER A 22 -10.34 -3.90 9.48
N GLY A 23 -10.55 -4.06 8.16
CA GLY A 23 -11.50 -3.25 7.38
C GLY A 23 -11.06 -1.79 7.18
N LEU A 24 -9.91 -1.39 7.70
CA LEU A 24 -9.40 -0.02 7.57
C LEU A 24 -9.01 0.31 6.13
N ILE A 25 -8.52 -0.68 5.37
CA ILE A 25 -8.18 -0.50 3.95
C ILE A 25 -9.45 -0.27 3.13
N THR A 26 -10.48 -1.09 3.33
CA THR A 26 -11.79 -0.91 2.67
C THR A 26 -12.35 0.48 2.90
N ARG A 27 -12.40 0.92 4.16
CA ARG A 27 -12.90 2.26 4.51
C ARG A 27 -12.09 3.39 3.91
N LEU A 28 -10.77 3.22 3.81
CA LEU A 28 -9.90 4.19 3.13
C LEU A 28 -10.19 4.23 1.62
N LEU A 29 -10.43 3.08 0.99
CA LEU A 29 -10.78 3.00 -0.43
C LEU A 29 -12.16 3.62 -0.71
N GLU A 30 -13.15 3.39 0.16
CA GLU A 30 -14.46 4.03 0.10
C GLU A 30 -14.34 5.55 0.25
N LEU A 31 -13.55 6.02 1.21
CA LEU A 31 -13.27 7.45 1.36
C LEU A 31 -12.63 8.03 0.09
N ALA A 32 -11.62 7.35 -0.48
CA ALA A 32 -10.97 7.78 -1.71
C ALA A 32 -11.92 7.76 -2.92
N ARG A 33 -12.88 6.84 -2.95
CA ARG A 33 -13.92 6.80 -3.99
C ARG A 33 -14.83 8.01 -3.88
N ASP A 34 -15.30 8.30 -2.68
CA ASP A 34 -16.22 9.41 -2.45
C ASP A 34 -15.52 10.77 -2.67
N GLU A 35 -14.21 10.84 -2.41
CA GLU A 35 -13.35 12.00 -2.74
C GLU A 35 -13.27 12.24 -4.25
N ASP A 36 -13.00 11.21 -5.05
CA ASP A 36 -12.69 11.35 -6.49
C ASP A 36 -13.94 11.30 -7.39
N LEU A 37 -14.95 10.52 -7.01
CA LEU A 37 -16.18 10.30 -7.78
C LEU A 37 -17.42 11.00 -7.20
N GLY A 38 -17.29 11.66 -6.05
CA GLY A 38 -18.41 12.25 -5.32
C GLY A 38 -19.12 11.26 -4.39
N PHE A 39 -19.83 11.82 -3.39
CA PHE A 39 -20.46 11.08 -2.30
C PHE A 39 -21.97 10.82 -2.50
N ASP A 40 -22.57 11.34 -3.57
CA ASP A 40 -24.02 11.35 -3.79
C ASP A 40 -24.57 10.07 -4.44
N GLY A 41 -23.72 9.04 -4.57
CA GLY A 41 -24.09 7.73 -5.12
C GLY A 41 -24.22 7.68 -6.64
N LYS A 42 -23.94 8.79 -7.34
CA LYS A 42 -23.80 8.79 -8.80
C LYS A 42 -22.32 8.73 -9.13
N PRO A 43 -21.83 7.76 -9.93
CA PRO A 43 -20.43 7.72 -10.30
C PRO A 43 -20.03 8.98 -11.07
N GLY A 44 -19.37 9.92 -10.39
CA GLY A 44 -18.92 11.19 -10.93
C GLY A 44 -17.69 10.98 -11.80
N ASP A 45 -17.90 11.00 -13.12
CA ASP A 45 -16.83 11.17 -14.11
C ASP A 45 -17.44 11.76 -15.38
N LEU A 46 -17.65 13.08 -15.35
CA LEU A 46 -18.32 13.80 -16.44
C LEU A 46 -17.56 13.66 -17.76
N THR A 47 -16.22 13.62 -17.71
CA THR A 47 -15.38 13.47 -18.89
C THR A 47 -15.63 12.11 -19.55
N CYS A 48 -15.58 11.01 -18.79
CA CYS A 48 -15.88 9.70 -19.36
C CYS A 48 -17.32 9.59 -19.86
N GLN A 49 -18.29 10.18 -19.14
CA GLN A 49 -19.70 10.15 -19.54
C GLN A 49 -19.96 10.78 -20.91
N VAL A 50 -19.24 11.85 -21.26
CA VAL A 50 -19.43 12.55 -22.55
C VAL A 50 -18.47 12.10 -23.65
N THR A 51 -17.40 11.37 -23.32
CA THR A 51 -16.37 10.97 -24.29
C THR A 51 -16.33 9.49 -24.62
N LEU A 52 -16.91 8.61 -23.80
CA LEU A 52 -16.80 7.16 -23.96
C LEU A 52 -18.17 6.48 -24.02
N GLU A 53 -18.29 5.54 -24.95
CA GLU A 53 -19.43 4.62 -25.00
C GLU A 53 -19.33 3.58 -23.88
N GLU A 54 -20.47 3.24 -23.25
CA GLU A 54 -20.49 2.28 -22.13
C GLU A 54 -19.95 0.88 -22.49
N SER A 55 -20.11 0.48 -23.76
CA SER A 55 -19.69 -0.82 -24.30
C SER A 55 -18.18 -0.91 -24.57
N HIS A 56 -17.46 0.22 -24.56
CA HIS A 56 -16.06 0.25 -24.95
C HIS A 56 -15.17 -0.41 -23.89
N ALA A 57 -14.60 -1.57 -24.24
CA ALA A 57 -13.63 -2.29 -23.42
C ALA A 57 -12.19 -1.92 -23.80
N MET A 58 -11.30 -1.88 -22.82
CA MET A 58 -9.88 -1.60 -23.04
C MET A 58 -8.97 -2.50 -22.20
N GLU A 59 -7.71 -2.58 -22.62
CA GLU A 59 -6.60 -3.13 -21.85
C GLU A 59 -5.58 -2.01 -21.58
N THR A 60 -5.18 -1.82 -20.33
CA THR A 60 -4.11 -0.88 -19.97
C THR A 60 -3.11 -1.51 -19.02
N LYS A 61 -1.92 -0.92 -18.96
CA LYS A 61 -0.81 -1.39 -18.13
C LYS A 61 -0.42 -0.30 -17.13
N VAL A 62 -0.27 -0.68 -15.87
CA VAL A 62 0.38 0.16 -14.86
C VAL A 62 1.88 0.05 -15.08
N MET A 63 2.54 1.15 -15.49
CA MET A 63 3.95 1.15 -15.88
C MET A 63 4.83 1.85 -14.85
N SER A 64 5.99 1.27 -14.52
CA SER A 64 7.01 1.96 -13.71
C SER A 64 7.64 3.10 -14.52
N ARG A 65 7.72 4.29 -13.93
CA ARG A 65 8.37 5.47 -14.54
C ARG A 65 9.80 5.70 -14.02
N ALA A 66 10.23 4.92 -13.04
CA ALA A 66 11.57 4.90 -12.46
C ALA A 66 11.90 3.47 -11.99
N GLU A 67 13.18 3.22 -11.66
CA GLU A 67 13.55 2.05 -10.86
C GLU A 67 12.92 2.18 -9.46
N LEU A 68 12.30 1.10 -8.97
CA LEU A 68 11.59 1.11 -7.68
C LEU A 68 11.54 -0.29 -7.06
N VAL A 69 11.23 -0.33 -5.77
CA VAL A 69 10.68 -1.52 -5.09
C VAL A 69 9.16 -1.41 -5.09
N THR A 70 8.49 -2.42 -5.63
CA THR A 70 7.03 -2.45 -5.78
C THR A 70 6.34 -2.59 -4.43
N ALA A 71 5.30 -1.80 -4.21
CA ALA A 71 4.38 -2.00 -3.10
C ALA A 71 3.00 -1.44 -3.45
N GLY A 72 1.95 -2.09 -2.95
CA GLY A 72 0.56 -1.65 -3.12
C GLY A 72 -0.19 -2.35 -4.25
N LEU A 73 0.45 -3.27 -4.98
CA LEU A 73 -0.26 -4.09 -5.97
C LEU A 73 -1.30 -5.00 -5.32
N ALA A 74 -1.05 -5.44 -4.08
CA ALA A 74 -1.99 -6.22 -3.29
C ALA A 74 -3.32 -5.48 -3.01
N VAL A 75 -3.34 -4.14 -3.09
CA VAL A 75 -4.54 -3.31 -2.89
C VAL A 75 -5.46 -3.28 -4.12
N LEU A 76 -4.91 -3.50 -5.31
CA LEU A 76 -5.64 -3.34 -6.57
C LEU A 76 -6.91 -4.20 -6.67
N PRO A 77 -6.94 -5.48 -6.24
CA PRO A 77 -8.18 -6.28 -6.31
C PRO A 77 -9.31 -5.71 -5.46
N GLU A 78 -9.01 -5.14 -4.30
CA GLU A 78 -10.01 -4.52 -3.42
C GLU A 78 -10.47 -3.16 -3.98
N ALA A 79 -9.53 -2.37 -4.49
CA ALA A 79 -9.86 -1.11 -5.17
C ALA A 79 -10.72 -1.35 -6.42
N ALA A 80 -10.41 -2.38 -7.23
CA ALA A 80 -11.23 -2.74 -8.38
C ALA A 80 -12.65 -3.11 -7.97
N LYS A 81 -12.86 -3.87 -6.89
CA LYS A 81 -14.22 -4.17 -6.40
C LYS A 81 -15.02 -2.92 -6.04
N ILE A 82 -14.38 -1.89 -5.51
CA ILE A 82 -15.04 -0.66 -5.03
C ILE A 82 -15.28 0.35 -6.17
N PHE A 83 -14.33 0.49 -7.09
CA PHE A 83 -14.36 1.50 -8.16
C PHE A 83 -14.83 0.96 -9.51
N ALA A 84 -14.55 -0.31 -9.78
CA ALA A 84 -14.52 -0.88 -11.12
C ALA A 84 -14.82 -2.40 -11.13
N PRO A 85 -16.01 -2.85 -10.67
CA PRO A 85 -16.29 -4.26 -10.40
C PRO A 85 -16.20 -5.17 -11.64
N ASN A 86 -16.30 -4.61 -12.85
CA ASN A 86 -16.16 -5.35 -14.11
C ASN A 86 -14.73 -5.30 -14.68
N VAL A 87 -13.76 -4.78 -13.92
CA VAL A 87 -12.35 -4.72 -14.31
C VAL A 87 -11.57 -5.85 -13.65
N THR A 88 -10.90 -6.62 -14.48
CA THR A 88 -9.93 -7.63 -14.03
C THR A 88 -8.57 -7.00 -13.82
N VAL A 89 -7.91 -7.39 -12.73
CA VAL A 89 -6.55 -6.97 -12.37
C VAL A 89 -5.63 -8.17 -12.45
N GLU A 90 -4.56 -8.05 -13.25
CA GLU A 90 -3.53 -9.07 -13.38
C GLU A 90 -2.15 -8.48 -13.00
N PRO A 91 -1.69 -8.67 -11.74
CA PRO A 91 -0.34 -8.29 -11.35
C PRO A 91 0.71 -9.04 -12.19
N LYS A 92 1.72 -8.32 -12.68
CA LYS A 92 2.84 -8.88 -13.46
C LYS A 92 4.14 -9.01 -12.66
N VAL A 93 4.16 -8.38 -11.49
CA VAL A 93 5.25 -8.42 -10.51
C VAL A 93 4.63 -8.56 -9.11
N GLN A 94 5.45 -8.96 -8.14
CA GLN A 94 5.01 -9.10 -6.75
C GLN A 94 5.38 -7.85 -5.96
N ASP A 95 4.62 -7.53 -4.91
CA ASP A 95 5.05 -6.52 -3.94
C ASP A 95 6.33 -6.98 -3.22
N GLY A 96 7.27 -6.05 -3.04
CA GLY A 96 8.63 -6.30 -2.52
C GLY A 96 9.68 -6.58 -3.60
N GLN A 97 9.28 -6.65 -4.87
CA GLN A 97 10.20 -6.86 -5.98
C GLN A 97 10.87 -5.55 -6.42
N LYS A 98 12.19 -5.57 -6.61
CA LYS A 98 12.91 -4.47 -7.27
C LYS A 98 12.75 -4.58 -8.78
N VAL A 99 12.32 -3.50 -9.44
CA VAL A 99 12.05 -3.48 -10.89
C VAL A 99 12.68 -2.24 -11.55
N PRO A 100 13.17 -2.35 -12.80
CA PRO A 100 13.69 -1.22 -13.55
C PRO A 100 12.56 -0.28 -14.02
N LYS A 101 12.94 0.88 -14.57
CA LYS A 101 12.02 1.77 -15.30
C LYS A 101 11.46 1.08 -16.54
N GLY A 102 10.17 1.28 -16.82
CA GLY A 102 9.50 0.73 -17.99
C GLY A 102 8.91 -0.67 -17.78
N THR A 103 8.95 -1.20 -16.56
CA THR A 103 8.32 -2.48 -16.21
C THR A 103 6.80 -2.32 -16.11
N ALA A 104 6.06 -3.24 -16.72
CA ALA A 104 4.63 -3.38 -16.48
C ALA A 104 4.41 -4.04 -15.12
N LEU A 105 3.77 -3.33 -14.19
CA LEU A 105 3.51 -3.78 -12.82
C LEU A 105 2.22 -4.61 -12.74
N ALA A 106 1.19 -4.19 -13.47
CA ALA A 106 -0.08 -4.88 -13.57
C ALA A 106 -0.73 -4.59 -14.92
N VAL A 107 -1.62 -5.48 -15.36
CA VAL A 107 -2.50 -5.27 -16.51
C VAL A 107 -3.94 -5.24 -16.03
N LEU A 108 -4.70 -4.27 -16.52
CA LEU A 108 -6.10 -4.04 -16.21
C LEU A 108 -6.92 -4.23 -17.48
N ARG A 109 -8.02 -4.98 -17.40
CA ARG A 109 -8.93 -5.21 -18.55
C ARG A 109 -10.38 -5.11 -18.13
N GLY A 110 -11.18 -4.39 -18.90
CA GLY A 110 -12.61 -4.24 -18.67
C GLY A 110 -13.20 -3.00 -19.34
N PRO A 111 -14.39 -2.54 -18.91
CA PRO A 111 -15.02 -1.35 -19.44
C PRO A 111 -14.17 -0.10 -19.16
N SER A 112 -13.91 0.69 -20.20
CA SER A 112 -13.02 1.86 -20.16
C SER A 112 -13.44 2.88 -19.09
N HIS A 113 -14.74 3.19 -19.00
CA HIS A 113 -15.27 4.11 -17.99
C HIS A 113 -15.02 3.65 -16.53
N GLN A 114 -15.01 2.34 -16.26
CA GLN A 114 -14.67 1.83 -14.92
C GLN A 114 -13.17 1.86 -14.66
N MET A 115 -12.38 1.53 -15.68
CA MET A 115 -10.92 1.56 -15.58
C MET A 115 -10.39 2.97 -15.28
N LEU A 116 -10.93 3.99 -15.94
CA LEU A 116 -10.51 5.38 -15.76
C LEU A 116 -10.88 5.95 -14.38
N ARG A 117 -12.04 5.56 -13.82
CA ARG A 117 -12.42 5.90 -12.43
C ARG A 117 -11.46 5.35 -11.39
N LEU A 118 -10.91 4.15 -11.62
CA LEU A 118 -9.94 3.54 -10.72
C LEU A 118 -8.53 4.12 -10.90
N GLU A 119 -8.18 4.57 -12.11
CA GLU A 119 -6.81 4.83 -12.54
C GLU A 119 -6.06 5.75 -11.56
N ARG A 120 -6.59 6.95 -11.30
CA ARG A 120 -5.86 7.96 -10.53
C ARG A 120 -5.63 7.51 -9.08
N VAL A 121 -6.67 6.98 -8.44
CA VAL A 121 -6.60 6.47 -7.07
C VAL A 121 -5.62 5.31 -6.97
N ALA A 122 -5.67 4.36 -7.89
CA ALA A 122 -4.74 3.23 -7.95
C ALA A 122 -3.28 3.70 -8.12
N LEU A 123 -3.02 4.63 -9.05
CA LEU A 123 -1.69 5.19 -9.28
C LEU A 123 -1.16 5.96 -8.06
N ASN A 124 -2.02 6.74 -7.39
CA ASN A 124 -1.64 7.47 -6.18
C ASN A 124 -1.22 6.53 -5.05
N MET A 125 -1.94 5.41 -4.87
CA MET A 125 -1.61 4.40 -3.87
C MET A 125 -0.32 3.67 -4.21
N ILE A 126 -0.21 3.10 -5.42
CA ILE A 126 0.99 2.37 -5.85
C ILE A 126 2.22 3.27 -5.80
N GLY A 127 2.11 4.51 -6.30
CA GLY A 127 3.20 5.48 -6.29
C GLY A 127 3.67 5.80 -4.87
N ARG A 128 2.75 6.12 -3.95
CA ARG A 128 3.08 6.39 -2.54
C ARG A 128 3.74 5.18 -1.88
N LEU A 129 3.13 4.01 -1.98
CA LEU A 129 3.59 2.81 -1.29
C LEU A 129 4.93 2.32 -1.86
N SER A 130 5.07 2.29 -3.18
CA SER A 130 6.35 1.98 -3.84
C SER A 130 7.44 2.99 -3.48
N GLY A 131 7.10 4.26 -3.29
CA GLY A 131 8.04 5.28 -2.78
C GLY A 131 8.56 4.94 -1.38
N ILE A 132 7.67 4.55 -0.46
CA ILE A 132 8.04 4.12 0.89
C ILE A 132 8.90 2.85 0.86
N ALA A 133 8.51 1.85 0.08
CA ALA A 133 9.25 0.59 -0.06
C ALA A 133 10.65 0.82 -0.64
N THR A 134 10.74 1.65 -1.69
CA THR A 134 12.01 2.02 -2.33
C THR A 134 12.92 2.74 -1.34
N LYS A 135 12.40 3.71 -0.58
CA LYS A 135 13.20 4.46 0.39
C LYS A 135 13.66 3.58 1.56
N THR A 136 12.80 2.68 2.02
CA THR A 136 13.13 1.70 3.05
C THR A 136 14.25 0.77 2.57
N ASN A 137 14.16 0.28 1.32
CA ASN A 137 15.19 -0.55 0.73
C ASN A 137 16.53 0.18 0.64
N GLN A 138 16.54 1.45 0.21
CA GLN A 138 17.75 2.28 0.20
C GLN A 138 18.41 2.38 1.58
N PHE A 139 17.65 2.66 2.63
CA PHE A 139 18.18 2.72 4.00
C PHE A 139 18.69 1.36 4.48
N HIS A 140 17.99 0.27 4.15
CA HIS A 140 18.44 -1.07 4.48
C HIS A 140 19.77 -1.39 3.80
N GLN A 141 19.92 -1.08 2.51
CA GLN A 141 21.16 -1.30 1.77
C GLN A 141 22.33 -0.48 2.32
N GLU A 142 22.12 0.81 2.63
CA GLU A 142 23.17 1.64 3.24
C GLU A 142 23.59 1.12 4.63
N MET A 143 22.63 0.67 5.45
CA MET A 143 22.92 0.05 6.75
C MET A 143 23.81 -1.19 6.59
N ILE A 144 23.48 -2.10 5.66
CA ILE A 144 24.27 -3.31 5.41
C ILE A 144 25.66 -2.95 4.86
N LYS A 145 25.75 -1.97 3.96
CA LYS A 145 27.02 -1.49 3.41
C LYS A 145 27.96 -0.96 4.51
N MET A 146 27.43 -0.25 5.50
CA MET A 146 28.21 0.32 6.60
C MET A 146 28.60 -0.72 7.65
N ALA A 147 27.67 -1.61 8.02
CA ALA A 147 27.85 -2.54 9.14
C ALA A 147 28.40 -3.92 8.73
N GLY A 148 28.47 -4.21 7.43
CA GLY A 148 28.89 -5.51 6.91
C GLY A 148 27.72 -6.48 6.72
N GLN A 149 27.97 -7.58 6.01
CA GLN A 149 26.95 -8.59 5.66
C GLN A 149 26.39 -9.32 6.90
N ASP A 150 27.16 -9.41 7.99
CA ASP A 150 26.75 -10.04 9.24
C ASP A 150 25.95 -9.11 10.17
N CYS A 151 25.53 -7.94 9.67
CA CYS A 151 24.76 -6.97 10.43
C CYS A 151 23.41 -7.55 10.90
N ARG A 152 23.23 -7.59 12.22
CA ARG A 152 21.97 -8.04 12.85
C ARG A 152 20.99 -6.90 13.13
N ALA A 153 21.36 -5.67 12.82
CA ALA A 153 20.48 -4.52 13.04
C ALA A 153 19.25 -4.59 12.12
N LYS A 154 18.12 -4.11 12.62
CA LYS A 154 16.85 -4.09 11.89
C LYS A 154 16.38 -2.65 11.72
N LEU A 155 15.99 -2.30 10.50
CA LEU A 155 15.39 -1.01 10.19
C LEU A 155 13.91 -1.04 10.57
N LEU A 156 13.54 -0.35 11.63
CA LEU A 156 12.17 -0.29 12.15
C LEU A 156 11.45 0.98 11.71
N ASP A 157 10.16 0.86 11.42
CA ASP A 157 9.25 2.00 11.23
C ASP A 157 8.80 2.64 12.56
N THR A 158 7.85 3.57 12.48
CA THR A 158 7.25 4.20 13.65
C THR A 158 5.72 4.37 13.49
N ARG A 159 5.09 5.05 14.46
CA ARG A 159 3.69 5.52 14.36
C ARG A 159 3.55 6.91 13.72
N LYS A 160 4.66 7.53 13.30
CA LYS A 160 4.69 8.80 12.55
C LYS A 160 4.35 8.50 11.09
N THR A 161 3.10 8.15 10.87
CA THR A 161 2.53 7.74 9.58
C THR A 161 1.48 8.75 9.17
N THR A 162 1.17 8.81 7.87
CA THR A 162 0.04 9.60 7.39
C THR A 162 -1.24 9.09 8.06
N PRO A 163 -2.11 9.96 8.61
CA PRO A 163 -3.39 9.56 9.17
C PRO A 163 -4.21 8.72 8.17
N GLY A 164 -4.90 7.68 8.67
CA GLY A 164 -5.66 6.73 7.82
C GLY A 164 -4.81 5.70 7.07
N LEU A 165 -3.56 6.01 6.73
CA LEU A 165 -2.72 5.18 5.85
C LEU A 165 -1.74 4.24 6.57
N ARG A 166 -1.69 4.27 7.91
CA ARG A 166 -0.70 3.52 8.72
C ARG A 166 -0.55 2.06 8.30
N VAL A 167 -1.66 1.37 8.08
CA VAL A 167 -1.66 -0.05 7.71
C VAL A 167 -0.88 -0.28 6.42
N LEU A 168 -1.19 0.50 5.39
CA LEU A 168 -0.54 0.40 4.08
C LEU A 168 0.91 0.89 4.11
N GLU A 169 1.21 1.98 4.83
CA GLU A 169 2.58 2.50 4.93
C GLU A 169 3.51 1.51 5.65
N LYS A 170 3.03 0.84 6.70
CA LYS A 170 3.79 -0.22 7.39
C LYS A 170 3.93 -1.48 6.52
N TYR A 171 2.91 -1.83 5.74
CA TYR A 171 3.04 -2.88 4.72
C TYR A 171 4.13 -2.53 3.69
N ALA A 172 4.16 -1.29 3.19
CA ALA A 172 5.18 -0.83 2.26
C ALA A 172 6.60 -0.85 2.85
N VAL A 173 6.78 -0.54 4.14
CA VAL A 173 8.05 -0.72 4.83
C VAL A 173 8.50 -2.19 4.77
N ARG A 174 7.58 -3.13 4.99
CA ARG A 174 7.89 -4.57 4.88
C ARG A 174 8.26 -4.97 3.46
N CYS A 175 7.57 -4.46 2.44
CA CYS A 175 7.96 -4.65 1.03
C CYS A 175 9.39 -4.15 0.76
N GLY A 176 9.81 -3.06 1.40
CA GLY A 176 11.16 -2.53 1.27
C GLY A 176 12.26 -3.29 2.03
N GLY A 177 11.92 -4.33 2.80
CA GLY A 177 12.85 -5.07 3.66
C GLY A 177 13.04 -4.49 5.07
N GLY A 178 12.23 -3.49 5.44
CA GLY A 178 12.16 -3.00 6.82
C GLY A 178 11.33 -3.92 7.72
N TYR A 179 11.18 -3.50 8.98
CA TYR A 179 10.45 -4.22 10.02
C TYR A 179 9.38 -3.32 10.64
N CYS A 180 8.23 -3.90 10.95
CA CYS A 180 7.18 -3.27 11.71
C CYS A 180 7.58 -3.22 13.19
N HIS A 181 7.68 -2.00 13.74
CA HIS A 181 7.48 -1.78 15.17
C HIS A 181 5.97 -1.91 15.50
N ARG A 182 5.53 -1.58 16.72
CA ARG A 182 4.10 -1.59 17.09
C ARG A 182 3.21 -0.79 16.12
N MET A 183 2.08 -1.36 15.70
CA MET A 183 1.04 -0.73 14.90
C MET A 183 0.34 0.39 15.69
N GLY A 184 0.01 0.11 16.95
CA GLY A 184 -0.83 0.97 17.78
C GLY A 184 -0.32 1.11 19.21
N LEU A 185 -1.00 1.95 19.98
CA LEU A 185 -0.77 2.02 21.43
C LEU A 185 -1.22 0.74 22.16
N HIS A 186 -2.15 -0.01 21.56
CA HIS A 186 -2.74 -1.22 22.12
C HIS A 186 -1.85 -2.47 22.01
N GLU A 187 -0.76 -2.44 21.25
CA GLU A 187 0.06 -3.64 20.99
C GLU A 187 1.26 -3.79 21.93
N ALA A 188 1.86 -2.69 22.37
CA ALA A 188 3.06 -2.74 23.19
C ALA A 188 3.19 -1.50 24.07
N VAL A 189 3.66 -1.70 25.29
CA VAL A 189 4.03 -0.61 26.21
C VAL A 189 5.33 0.01 25.73
N LEU A 190 5.37 1.35 25.70
CA LEU A 190 6.60 2.10 25.45
C LEU A 190 6.59 3.32 26.36
N ILE A 191 7.30 3.20 27.49
CA ILE A 191 7.48 4.27 28.45
C ILE A 191 8.37 5.34 27.80
N LYS A 192 8.06 6.60 28.11
CA LYS A 192 8.72 7.81 27.63
C LYS A 192 8.75 8.81 28.78
N ASP A 193 9.55 9.85 28.62
CA ASP A 193 9.76 10.89 29.62
C ASP A 193 8.44 11.47 30.16
N ASN A 194 7.46 11.72 29.28
CA ASN A 194 6.13 12.21 29.70
C ASN A 194 5.37 11.25 30.63
N HIS A 195 5.53 9.94 30.45
CA HIS A 195 4.90 8.96 31.33
C HIS A 195 5.60 8.95 32.69
N ILE A 196 6.94 9.03 32.71
CA ILE A 196 7.74 9.06 33.94
C ILE A 196 7.43 10.34 34.73
N ALA A 197 7.36 11.49 34.06
CA ALA A 197 6.99 12.76 34.69
C ALA A 197 5.58 12.76 35.28
N GLY A 198 4.68 11.91 34.77
CA GLY A 198 3.32 11.75 35.28
C GLY A 198 3.18 10.76 36.44
N LEU A 199 4.24 10.02 36.80
CA LEU A 199 4.23 9.17 37.99
C LEU A 199 4.38 10.06 39.22
N GLN A 200 3.31 10.22 40.00
CA GLN A 200 3.41 10.78 41.34
C GLN A 200 3.93 9.71 42.32
N PRO A 201 4.76 10.10 43.30
CA PRO A 201 5.29 9.18 44.31
C PRO A 201 4.19 8.57 45.19
#